data_AF-A0A0H5R528-F1
#
_entry.id   AF-A0A0H5R528-F1
#
_cell.length_a   1.000
_cell.length_b   1.000
_cell.length_c   1.000
_cell.angle_alpha   90.00
_cell.angle_beta   90.00
_cell.angle_gamma   90.00
#
_symmetry.space_group_name_H-M   'P 1'
#
loop_
_entity.id
_entity.type
_entity.pdbx_description
1 polymer ?
#
loop_
_entity_poly.entity_id
_entity_poly.type
_entity_poly.pdbx_seq_one_letter_code
_entity_poly.pdbx_strand_id
1 'polypeptide(L)'
;IPIPLISQYSKMLSRSLLARPLTRALSNVAGIHRAGQAIDSYPGQLRQSITSDELVKGVADENDIARLKRVFSFENASQPEINAMVKSRMIQRFQLKPGDSGCTEVQVAILTAKIHYLAHHMEVNRKDFSSRRGLEACVHKRRALLTYLKRTKFARYMDLIKNLDMRDTIRVWPTERANDRRK
;
A
#
# COMPACT_ATOMS: atom_id res chain seq x y z
N ILE A 1 20.44 -5.17 -30.17
CA ILE A 1 19.45 -6.01 -29.46
C ILE A 1 18.88 -5.18 -28.31
N PRO A 2 17.58 -4.85 -28.30
CA PRO A 2 17.01 -4.03 -27.23
C PRO A 2 17.00 -4.86 -25.93
N ILE A 3 17.67 -4.35 -24.90
CA ILE A 3 17.68 -4.97 -23.57
C ILE A 3 16.21 -5.06 -23.11
N PRO A 4 15.72 -6.24 -22.66
CA PRO A 4 14.33 -6.38 -22.24
C PRO A 4 14.02 -5.39 -21.11
N LEU A 5 12.91 -4.66 -21.25
CA LEU A 5 12.43 -3.62 -20.33
C LEU A 5 12.51 -4.04 -18.85
N ILE A 6 12.37 -5.33 -18.55
CA ILE A 6 12.54 -5.96 -17.23
C ILE A 6 13.87 -5.57 -16.55
N SER A 7 14.97 -5.47 -17.30
CA SER A 7 16.30 -5.07 -16.77
C SER A 7 16.33 -3.60 -16.35
N GLN A 8 15.60 -2.73 -17.05
CA GLN A 8 15.48 -1.31 -16.70
C GLN A 8 14.57 -1.10 -15.48
N TYR A 9 13.46 -1.85 -15.38
CA TYR A 9 12.57 -1.82 -14.21
C TYR A 9 13.18 -2.46 -12.97
N SER A 10 13.91 -3.57 -13.09
CA SER A 10 14.70 -4.15 -11.99
C SER A 10 15.71 -3.14 -11.44
N LYS A 11 16.40 -2.39 -12.32
CA LYS A 11 17.32 -1.30 -11.94
C LYS A 11 16.61 -0.07 -11.33
N MET A 12 15.37 0.22 -11.73
CA MET A 12 14.57 1.32 -11.19
C MET A 12 13.89 0.97 -9.85
N LEU A 13 13.44 -0.28 -9.67
CA LEU A 13 12.86 -0.82 -8.44
C LEU A 13 13.93 -1.10 -7.37
N SER A 14 15.14 -1.49 -7.78
CA SER A 14 16.30 -1.61 -6.88
C SER A 14 16.83 -0.27 -6.38
N ARG A 15 16.71 0.81 -7.17
CA ARG A 15 17.06 2.19 -6.79
C ARG A 15 15.93 2.98 -6.13
N SER A 16 14.68 2.57 -6.29
CA SER A 16 13.54 3.11 -5.55
C SER A 16 13.30 2.31 -4.27
N LEU A 17 12.45 2.85 -3.38
CA LEU A 17 12.24 2.48 -1.97
C LEU A 17 11.85 1.00 -1.70
N LEU A 18 11.96 0.07 -2.67
CA LEU A 18 11.28 -1.23 -2.68
C LEU A 18 12.12 -2.54 -2.65
N ALA A 19 13.46 -2.60 -2.81
CA ALA A 19 14.13 -3.91 -2.94
C ALA A 19 15.48 -4.14 -2.23
N ARG A 20 15.49 -4.95 -1.14
CA ARG A 20 16.60 -5.89 -0.90
C ARG A 20 16.83 -6.76 -2.16
N PRO A 21 18.05 -7.25 -2.45
CA PRO A 21 18.33 -7.98 -3.69
C PRO A 21 17.30 -9.10 -3.92
N LEU A 22 16.64 -9.06 -5.09
CA LEU A 22 15.55 -9.97 -5.47
C LEU A 22 15.90 -11.44 -5.17
N THR A 23 17.16 -11.82 -5.35
CA THR A 23 17.65 -13.20 -5.18
C THR A 23 17.62 -13.74 -3.75
N ARG A 24 17.68 -12.90 -2.70
CA ARG A 24 17.60 -13.36 -1.28
C ARG A 24 16.20 -13.21 -0.68
N ALA A 25 15.37 -12.36 -1.28
CA ALA A 25 13.94 -12.32 -0.98
C ALA A 25 13.20 -13.51 -1.61
N LEU A 26 13.71 -14.06 -2.73
CA LEU A 26 13.09 -15.16 -3.49
C LEU A 26 12.99 -16.50 -2.74
N SER A 27 13.77 -16.75 -1.69
CA SER A 27 13.56 -17.91 -0.80
C SER A 27 12.44 -17.71 0.22
N ASN A 28 11.99 -16.46 0.42
CA ASN A 28 10.81 -16.07 1.18
C ASN A 28 9.67 -15.54 0.27
N VAL A 29 9.77 -15.69 -1.06
CA VAL A 29 8.79 -15.16 -2.03
C VAL A 29 7.46 -15.94 -2.04
N ALA A 30 7.40 -17.09 -1.36
CA ALA A 30 6.14 -17.66 -0.88
C ALA A 30 5.35 -16.72 0.09
N GLY A 31 5.94 -15.60 0.50
CA GLY A 31 5.33 -14.57 1.32
C GLY A 31 4.83 -13.33 0.57
N ILE A 32 5.03 -13.19 -0.75
CA ILE A 32 4.69 -11.94 -1.48
C ILE A 32 3.48 -12.10 -2.41
N HIS A 33 3.08 -13.33 -2.75
CA HIS A 33 1.69 -13.63 -3.14
C HIS A 33 0.68 -13.19 -2.05
N ARG A 34 1.16 -12.93 -0.82
CA ARG A 34 0.40 -12.47 0.35
C ARG A 34 0.16 -10.97 0.52
N ALA A 35 0.53 -10.08 -0.41
CA ALA A 35 0.00 -8.70 -0.34
C ALA A 35 -1.40 -8.59 -0.96
N GLY A 36 -1.68 -9.43 -1.96
CA GLY A 36 -3.03 -9.72 -2.46
C GLY A 36 -3.74 -10.80 -1.63
N GLN A 37 -3.03 -11.84 -1.17
CA GLN A 37 -3.54 -12.85 -0.23
C GLN A 37 -3.45 -12.43 1.26
N ALA A 38 -3.23 -11.16 1.58
CA ALA A 38 -3.48 -10.71 2.95
C ALA A 38 -4.97 -10.73 3.25
N ILE A 39 -5.83 -10.91 2.25
CA ILE A 39 -7.27 -11.20 2.41
C ILE A 39 -7.46 -12.50 3.22
N ASP A 40 -6.53 -13.46 3.15
CA ASP A 40 -6.61 -14.74 3.87
C ASP A 40 -6.31 -14.64 5.38
N SER A 41 -6.01 -13.44 5.88
CA SER A 41 -5.65 -13.21 7.30
C SER A 41 -6.58 -12.21 8.00
N TYR A 42 -7.81 -12.01 7.50
CA TYR A 42 -8.77 -11.07 8.10
C TYR A 42 -10.05 -11.77 8.57
N PRO A 43 -9.99 -12.47 9.73
CA PRO A 43 -11.17 -13.13 10.27
C PRO A 43 -12.23 -12.09 10.70
N GLY A 44 -13.46 -12.22 10.16
CA GLY A 44 -14.68 -11.73 10.81
C GLY A 44 -15.29 -10.39 10.36
N GLN A 45 -14.78 -9.69 9.35
CA GLN A 45 -15.44 -8.48 8.81
C GLN A 45 -16.26 -8.80 7.55
N LEU A 46 -17.45 -8.20 7.43
CA LEU A 46 -18.35 -8.34 6.28
C LEU A 46 -18.27 -7.09 5.38
N ARG A 47 -18.68 -7.21 4.09
CA ARG A 47 -18.58 -6.14 3.07
C ARG A 47 -19.33 -4.84 3.42
N GLN A 48 -20.36 -4.95 4.25
CA GLN A 48 -21.07 -3.82 4.82
C GLN A 48 -20.73 -3.81 6.31
N SER A 49 -20.70 -2.65 6.96
CA SER A 49 -20.39 -2.48 8.40
C SER A 49 -21.37 -3.19 9.35
N ILE A 50 -22.07 -4.20 8.86
CA ILE A 50 -22.93 -5.11 9.55
C ILE A 50 -22.03 -6.05 10.36
N THR A 51 -22.21 -6.04 11.67
CA THR A 51 -21.56 -7.02 12.53
C THR A 51 -22.15 -8.40 12.25
N SER A 52 -21.37 -9.46 12.46
CA SER A 52 -21.91 -10.84 12.32
C SER A 52 -23.18 -11.04 13.16
N ASP A 53 -23.26 -10.32 14.28
CA ASP A 53 -24.38 -10.34 15.22
C ASP A 53 -25.63 -9.62 14.70
N GLU A 54 -25.48 -8.57 13.88
CA GLU A 54 -26.61 -7.88 13.22
C GLU A 54 -27.24 -8.72 12.12
N LEU A 55 -26.48 -9.59 11.44
CA LEU A 55 -27.03 -10.54 10.45
C LEU A 55 -27.85 -11.66 11.10
N VAL A 56 -27.54 -12.00 12.35
CA VAL A 56 -28.23 -13.05 13.12
C VAL A 56 -29.51 -12.52 13.77
N LYS A 57 -29.61 -11.20 14.00
CA LYS A 57 -30.83 -10.56 14.52
C LYS A 57 -31.94 -10.57 13.48
N GLY A 58 -32.79 -11.60 13.53
CA GLY A 58 -34.04 -11.69 12.77
C GLY A 58 -34.12 -12.79 11.71
N VAL A 59 -33.09 -13.62 11.57
CA VAL A 59 -33.11 -14.79 10.66
C VAL A 59 -33.29 -16.06 11.49
N ALA A 60 -34.36 -16.82 11.22
CA ALA A 60 -34.70 -18.03 11.97
C ALA A 60 -34.00 -19.30 11.45
N ASP A 61 -33.61 -19.34 10.18
CA ASP A 61 -32.99 -20.52 9.55
C ASP A 61 -31.45 -20.39 9.49
N GLU A 62 -30.76 -21.41 9.98
CA GLU A 62 -29.30 -21.52 9.99
C GLU A 62 -28.72 -21.56 8.56
N ASN A 63 -29.45 -22.15 7.61
CA ASN A 63 -29.03 -22.21 6.21
C ASN A 63 -29.00 -20.83 5.54
N ASP A 64 -29.95 -19.96 5.88
CA ASP A 64 -30.01 -18.60 5.35
C ASP A 64 -28.89 -17.74 5.93
N ILE A 65 -28.59 -17.90 7.22
CA ILE A 65 -27.42 -17.25 7.84
C ILE A 65 -26.13 -17.68 7.13
N ALA A 66 -25.97 -18.97 6.81
CA ALA A 66 -24.80 -19.46 6.07
C ALA A 66 -24.71 -18.89 4.64
N ARG A 67 -25.85 -18.77 3.94
CA ARG A 67 -25.90 -18.12 2.61
C ARG A 67 -25.51 -16.65 2.69
N LEU A 68 -26.07 -15.90 3.65
CA LEU A 68 -25.76 -14.49 3.85
C LEU A 68 -24.27 -14.28 4.20
N LYS A 69 -23.71 -15.10 5.09
CA LYS A 69 -22.28 -15.09 5.41
C LYS A 69 -21.43 -15.28 4.14
N ARG A 70 -21.82 -16.17 3.24
CA ARG A 70 -21.12 -16.39 1.97
C ARG A 70 -21.25 -15.20 1.01
N VAL A 71 -22.45 -14.64 0.85
CA VAL A 71 -22.70 -13.50 -0.05
C VAL A 71 -21.94 -12.25 0.41
N PHE A 72 -21.93 -12.00 1.72
CA PHE A 72 -21.24 -10.87 2.32
C PHE A 72 -19.75 -11.13 2.61
N SER A 73 -19.25 -12.34 2.32
CA SER A 73 -17.83 -12.67 2.38
C SER A 73 -17.02 -11.81 1.41
N PHE A 74 -15.81 -11.43 1.82
CA PHE A 74 -14.87 -10.70 0.98
C PHE A 74 -14.37 -11.50 -0.23
N GLU A 75 -14.53 -12.82 -0.23
CA GLU A 75 -14.24 -13.68 -1.40
C GLU A 75 -15.04 -13.24 -2.63
N ASN A 76 -16.27 -12.74 -2.41
CA ASN A 76 -17.15 -12.27 -3.46
C ASN A 76 -17.08 -10.74 -3.66
N ALA A 77 -16.07 -10.08 -3.07
CA ALA A 77 -15.94 -8.64 -3.10
C ALA A 77 -15.55 -8.08 -4.47
N SER A 78 -16.18 -6.97 -4.84
CA SER A 78 -15.76 -6.19 -6.00
C SER A 78 -14.41 -5.52 -5.71
N GLN A 79 -13.58 -5.35 -6.74
CA GLN A 79 -12.27 -4.72 -6.57
C GLN A 79 -12.32 -3.31 -5.95
N PRO A 80 -13.29 -2.43 -6.29
CA PRO A 80 -13.44 -1.13 -5.63
C PRO A 80 -13.70 -1.23 -4.12
N GLU A 81 -14.44 -2.24 -3.67
CA GLU A 81 -14.74 -2.44 -2.25
C GLU A 81 -13.52 -2.95 -1.48
N ILE A 82 -12.75 -3.86 -2.07
CA ILE A 82 -11.46 -4.28 -1.50
C ILE A 82 -10.56 -3.06 -1.32
N ASN A 83 -10.49 -2.18 -2.34
CA ASN A 83 -9.70 -0.95 -2.26
C ASN A 83 -10.20 0.01 -1.18
N ALA A 84 -11.52 0.16 -1.02
CA ALA A 84 -12.12 1.00 0.03
C ALA A 84 -11.81 0.46 1.44
N MET A 85 -11.95 -0.84 1.65
CA MET A 85 -11.59 -1.52 2.89
C MET A 85 -10.11 -1.30 3.24
N VAL A 86 -9.20 -1.55 2.28
CA VAL A 86 -7.76 -1.35 2.48
C VAL A 86 -7.47 0.10 2.85
N LYS A 87 -8.09 1.07 2.17
CA LYS A 87 -7.95 2.50 2.49
C LYS A 87 -8.38 2.80 3.93
N SER A 88 -9.57 2.37 4.34
CA SER A 88 -10.08 2.59 5.70
C SER A 88 -9.17 2.01 6.77
N ARG A 89 -8.60 0.83 6.53
CA ARG A 89 -7.66 0.20 7.46
C ARG A 89 -6.32 0.95 7.55
N MET A 90 -5.80 1.44 6.43
CA MET A 90 -4.59 2.27 6.43
C MET A 90 -4.81 3.58 7.20
N ILE A 91 -6.01 4.18 7.10
CA ILE A 91 -6.37 5.34 7.90
C ILE A 91 -6.36 4.96 9.39
N GLN A 92 -7.08 3.91 9.79
CA GLN A 92 -7.15 3.47 11.20
C GLN A 92 -5.79 3.16 11.81
N ARG A 93 -4.87 2.56 11.04
CA ARG A 93 -3.55 2.15 11.53
C ARG A 93 -2.55 3.31 11.66
N PHE A 94 -2.62 4.30 10.78
CA PHE A 94 -1.62 5.37 10.69
C PHE A 94 -2.13 6.75 11.07
N GLN A 95 -3.42 6.89 11.41
CA GLN A 95 -4.00 8.14 11.89
C GLN A 95 -3.32 8.59 13.18
N LEU A 96 -3.10 9.89 13.31
CA LEU A 96 -2.62 10.50 14.55
C LEU A 96 -3.72 10.74 15.56
N LYS A 97 -4.88 11.13 15.03
CA LYS A 97 -6.08 11.47 15.78
C LYS A 97 -7.23 10.69 15.16
N PRO A 98 -8.24 10.32 15.95
CA PRO A 98 -9.42 9.65 15.41
C PRO A 98 -10.05 10.52 14.31
N GLY A 99 -10.16 9.97 13.10
CA GLY A 99 -10.74 10.67 11.94
C GLY A 99 -9.75 11.48 11.10
N ASP A 100 -8.47 11.56 11.47
CA ASP A 100 -7.46 12.27 10.67
C ASP A 100 -7.05 11.44 9.44
N SER A 101 -7.64 11.79 8.29
CA SER A 101 -7.31 11.22 6.98
C SER A 101 -6.26 12.03 6.22
N GLY A 102 -5.90 13.21 6.72
CA GLY A 102 -5.07 14.21 6.02
C GLY A 102 -3.59 14.13 6.35
N CYS A 103 -3.22 13.46 7.44
CA CYS A 103 -1.81 13.36 7.85
C CYS A 103 -0.92 12.68 6.80
N THR A 104 0.34 13.10 6.77
CA THR A 104 1.34 12.63 5.80
C THR A 104 1.55 11.13 5.88
N GLU A 105 1.47 10.55 7.08
CA GLU A 105 1.64 9.13 7.37
C GLU A 105 0.54 8.30 6.71
N VAL A 106 -0.73 8.68 6.93
CA VAL A 106 -1.90 8.03 6.30
C VAL A 106 -1.82 8.14 4.78
N GLN A 107 -1.48 9.31 4.25
CA GLN A 107 -1.34 9.49 2.80
C GLN A 107 -0.25 8.58 2.21
N VAL A 108 0.90 8.46 2.88
CA VAL A 108 2.01 7.58 2.46
C VAL A 108 1.58 6.11 2.54
N ALA A 109 0.86 5.69 3.58
CA ALA A 109 0.36 4.33 3.73
C ALA A 109 -0.63 3.96 2.60
N ILE A 110 -1.60 4.84 2.31
CA ILE A 110 -2.57 4.64 1.21
C ILE A 110 -1.85 4.57 -0.15
N LEU A 111 -0.91 5.47 -0.41
CA LEU A 111 -0.12 5.44 -1.65
C LEU A 111 0.69 4.17 -1.77
N THR A 112 1.24 3.67 -0.66
CA THR A 112 2.00 2.41 -0.64
C THR A 112 1.10 1.24 -1.03
N ALA A 113 -0.07 1.10 -0.43
CA ALA A 113 -1.05 0.07 -0.81
C ALA A 113 -1.42 0.15 -2.30
N LYS A 114 -1.68 1.36 -2.81
CA LYS A 114 -1.99 1.58 -4.24
C LYS A 114 -0.83 1.21 -5.17
N ILE A 115 0.41 1.52 -4.78
CA ILE A 115 1.62 1.16 -5.53
C ILE A 115 1.74 -0.36 -5.63
N HIS A 116 1.52 -1.09 -4.54
CA HIS A 116 1.57 -2.56 -4.55
C HIS A 116 0.49 -3.16 -5.47
N TYR A 117 -0.74 -2.67 -5.38
CA TYR A 117 -1.83 -3.10 -6.25
C TYR A 117 -1.52 -2.86 -7.74
N LEU A 118 -1.09 -1.64 -8.09
CA LEU A 118 -0.76 -1.28 -9.47
C LEU A 118 0.48 -2.05 -9.97
N ALA A 119 1.48 -2.29 -9.13
CA ALA A 119 2.65 -3.07 -9.51
C ALA A 119 2.27 -4.49 -9.93
N HIS A 120 1.43 -5.17 -9.14
CA HIS A 120 0.92 -6.50 -9.50
C HIS A 120 0.08 -6.47 -10.79
N HIS A 121 -0.77 -5.44 -10.96
CA HIS A 121 -1.54 -5.28 -12.20
C HIS A 121 -0.64 -5.14 -13.44
N MET A 122 0.51 -4.46 -13.33
CA MET A 122 1.48 -4.30 -14.42
C MET A 122 2.27 -5.56 -14.78
N GLU A 123 2.42 -6.51 -13.84
CA GLU A 123 3.07 -7.79 -14.12
C GLU A 123 2.29 -8.60 -15.16
N VAL A 124 0.96 -8.60 -15.01
CA VAL A 124 0.00 -9.23 -15.94
C VAL A 124 -0.21 -8.35 -17.17
N ASN A 125 -0.45 -7.05 -17.01
CA ASN A 125 -0.84 -6.13 -18.08
C ASN A 125 0.31 -5.23 -18.54
N ARG A 126 1.32 -5.83 -19.18
CA ARG A 126 2.56 -5.12 -19.57
C ARG A 126 2.39 -4.01 -20.61
N LYS A 127 1.29 -4.02 -21.36
CA LYS A 127 1.01 -3.06 -22.44
C LYS A 127 0.16 -1.86 -22.00
N ASP A 128 -0.30 -1.83 -20.74
CA ASP A 128 -1.07 -0.69 -20.23
C ASP A 128 -0.15 0.45 -19.74
N PHE A 129 0.17 1.35 -20.68
CA PHE A 129 1.03 2.50 -20.40
C PHE A 129 0.35 3.60 -19.57
N SER A 130 -0.98 3.64 -19.56
CA SER A 130 -1.75 4.65 -18.82
C SER A 130 -1.68 4.38 -17.32
N SER A 131 -1.91 3.12 -16.93
CA SER A 131 -1.76 2.66 -15.55
C SER A 131 -0.32 2.73 -15.06
N ARG A 132 0.67 2.47 -15.94
CA ARG A 132 2.09 2.64 -15.63
C ARG A 132 2.42 4.10 -15.26
N ARG A 133 1.93 5.07 -16.03
CA ARG A 133 2.08 6.50 -15.71
C ARG A 133 1.43 6.84 -14.37
N GLY A 134 0.27 6.26 -14.08
CA GLY A 134 -0.40 6.39 -12.78
C GLY A 134 0.42 5.84 -11.62
N LEU A 135 1.07 4.68 -11.81
CA LEU A 135 1.98 4.07 -10.84
C LEU A 135 3.19 4.98 -10.55
N GLU A 136 3.85 5.47 -11.60
CA GLU A 136 4.99 6.39 -11.48
C GLU A 136 4.60 7.68 -10.73
N ALA A 137 3.45 8.27 -11.05
CA ALA A 137 2.93 9.43 -10.34
C ALA A 137 2.69 9.15 -8.85
N CYS A 138 2.16 7.97 -8.50
CA CYS A 138 1.99 7.57 -7.10
C CYS A 138 3.33 7.43 -6.37
N VAL A 139 4.34 6.82 -7.01
CA VAL A 139 5.70 6.68 -6.45
C VAL A 139 6.34 8.05 -6.20
N HIS A 140 6.24 8.96 -7.16
CA HIS A 140 6.77 10.33 -7.03
C HIS A 140 6.07 11.10 -5.91
N LYS A 141 4.74 11.04 -5.83
CA LYS A 141 3.97 11.68 -4.77
C LYS A 141 4.36 11.14 -3.39
N ARG A 142 4.49 9.82 -3.23
CA ARG A 142 4.94 9.18 -1.98
C ARG A 142 6.33 9.66 -1.58
N ARG A 143 7.26 9.73 -2.53
CA ARG A 143 8.63 10.21 -2.29
C ARG A 143 8.66 11.67 -1.84
N ALA A 144 7.84 12.53 -2.44
CA ALA A 144 7.73 13.93 -2.04
C ALA A 144 7.21 14.07 -0.59
N LEU A 145 6.16 13.33 -0.24
CA LEU A 145 5.62 13.30 1.12
C LEU A 145 6.64 12.81 2.16
N LEU A 146 7.36 11.72 1.85
CA LEU A 146 8.41 11.21 2.73
C LEU A 146 9.58 12.19 2.88
N THR A 147 9.94 12.90 1.81
CA THR A 147 10.99 13.95 1.86
C THR A 147 10.56 15.10 2.75
N TYR A 148 9.31 15.55 2.63
CA TYR A 148 8.72 16.55 3.51
C TYR A 148 8.73 16.09 4.98
N LEU A 149 8.29 14.86 5.24
CA LEU A 149 8.23 14.31 6.59
C LEU A 149 9.63 14.18 7.21
N LYS A 150 10.62 13.70 6.45
CA LYS A 150 12.01 13.60 6.89
C LYS A 150 12.61 14.96 7.27
N ARG A 151 12.24 16.02 6.55
CA ARG A 151 12.75 17.39 6.79
C ARG A 151 12.04 18.08 7.95
N THR A 152 10.78 17.76 8.23
CA THR A 152 9.98 18.42 9.26
C THR A 152 9.95 17.66 10.59
N LYS A 153 9.76 16.34 10.55
CA LYS A 153 9.60 15.47 11.73
C LYS A 153 10.31 14.14 11.52
N PHE A 154 11.61 14.13 11.77
CA PHE A 154 12.48 12.98 11.52
C PHE A 154 12.09 11.71 12.30
N ALA A 155 11.70 11.84 13.57
CA ALA A 155 11.27 10.68 14.38
C ALA A 155 10.09 9.94 13.75
N ARG A 156 9.05 10.70 13.34
CA ARG A 156 7.86 10.14 12.69
C ARG A 156 8.17 9.49 11.34
N TYR A 157 9.12 10.06 10.61
CA TYR A 157 9.62 9.45 9.37
C TYR A 157 10.27 8.09 9.61
N MET A 158 11.11 7.97 10.65
CA MET A 158 11.76 6.70 10.99
C MET A 158 10.75 5.65 11.44
N ASP A 159 9.79 6.02 12.28
CA ASP A 159 8.71 5.12 12.69
C ASP A 159 7.88 4.65 11.50
N LEU A 160 7.52 5.57 10.60
CA LEU A 160 6.74 5.25 9.41
C LEU A 160 7.47 4.27 8.48
N ILE A 161 8.76 4.51 8.23
CA ILE A 161 9.58 3.62 7.39
C ILE A 161 9.70 2.24 7.99
N LYS A 162 9.93 2.15 9.31
CA LYS A 162 10.01 0.87 10.02
C LYS A 162 8.68 0.11 9.96
N ASN A 163 7.56 0.80 10.16
CA ASN A 163 6.22 0.20 10.11
C ASN A 163 5.80 -0.25 8.71
N LEU A 164 6.27 0.41 7.65
CA LEU A 164 5.98 0.07 6.26
C LEU A 164 7.05 -0.84 5.62
N ASP A 165 8.07 -1.26 6.38
CA ASP A 165 9.23 -2.03 5.91
C ASP A 165 9.87 -1.44 4.63
N MET A 166 9.99 -0.12 4.60
CA MET A 166 10.57 0.60 3.45
C MET A 166 12.08 0.80 3.67
N ARG A 167 12.84 0.91 2.57
CA ARG A 167 14.26 1.29 2.67
C ARG A 167 14.41 2.80 2.67
N ASP A 168 15.29 3.36 3.50
CA ASP A 168 15.65 4.79 3.40
C ASP A 168 16.60 5.00 2.22
N THR A 169 16.07 5.54 1.13
CA THR A 169 16.84 5.97 -0.03
C THR A 169 16.75 7.49 -0.27
N ILE A 170 16.16 8.23 0.67
CA ILE A 170 15.86 9.65 0.48
C ILE A 170 17.05 10.47 0.94
N ARG A 171 17.79 11.01 -0.04
CA ARG A 171 18.85 11.96 0.23
C ARG A 171 18.27 13.34 0.50
N VAL A 172 18.52 13.86 1.69
CA VAL A 172 18.25 15.26 2.04
C VAL A 172 19.52 16.04 1.73
N TRP A 173 19.40 17.15 1.00
CA TRP A 173 20.53 18.06 0.83
C TRP A 173 20.75 18.84 2.13
N PRO A 174 21.99 18.98 2.62
CA PRO A 174 22.29 19.87 3.74
C PRO A 174 21.84 21.29 3.39
N THR A 175 21.00 21.89 4.23
CA THR A 175 20.47 23.25 4.04
C THR A 175 21.56 24.33 4.07
N GLU A 176 22.74 24.02 4.62
CA GLU A 176 23.89 24.94 4.67
C GLU A 176 24.36 25.39 3.28
N ARG A 177 24.34 24.51 2.25
CA ARG A 177 24.78 24.88 0.89
C ARG A 177 23.85 25.84 0.15
N ALA A 178 22.65 26.10 0.67
CA ALA A 178 21.69 27.01 0.04
C ALA A 178 21.95 28.48 0.42
N ASN A 179 22.54 28.73 1.59
CA ASN A 179 22.91 30.09 2.02
C ASN A 179 24.24 30.57 1.40
N ASP A 180 25.16 29.66 1.07
CA ASP A 180 26.44 30.01 0.45
C ASP A 180 26.35 30.53 -0.99
N ARG A 181 25.23 30.31 -1.69
CA ARG A 181 25.04 30.84 -3.06
C ARG A 181 24.34 32.21 -3.09
N ARG A 182 24.01 32.77 -1.93
CA ARG A 182 23.40 34.10 -1.77
C ARG A 182 24.36 35.14 -1.18
N LYS A 183 25.62 34.76 -0.95
CA LYS A 183 26.72 35.67 -0.62
C LYS A 183 27.60 35.82 -1.85
#